data_AF-A0A7W0Z840-F1
#
_entry.id   AF-A0A7W0Z840-F1
#
_cell.length_a   1.000
_cell.length_b   1.000
_cell.length_c   1.000
_cell.angle_alpha   90.00
_cell.angle_beta   90.00
_cell.angle_gamma   90.00
#
_symmetry.space_group_name_H-M   'P 1'
#
loop_
_entity.id
_entity.type
_entity.pdbx_description
1 polymer ?
#
loop_
_entity_poly.entity_id
_entity_poly.type
_entity_poly.pdbx_seq_one_letter_code
_entity_poly.pdbx_strand_id
1 'polypeptide(L)'
;MNEIVYVTEVDPLDGFWIRLAFSDGAVKEIDLSELLAAGGVFTPIYEQREIFEQVAVNPESGTVEWPGEVDLDAEVLYGRYEPASGHRIERRTVREPAVGAR
;
A
#
# COMPACT_ATOMS: atom_id res chain seq x y z
N MET A 1 7.16 -10.77 -20.05
CA MET A 1 6.19 -10.93 -18.95
C MET A 1 6.57 -9.89 -17.91
N ASN A 2 5.67 -8.98 -17.53
CA ASN A 2 5.90 -8.23 -16.29
C ASN A 2 5.71 -9.23 -15.16
N GLU A 3 6.73 -9.37 -14.31
CA GLU A 3 6.62 -10.15 -13.08
C GLU A 3 5.66 -9.43 -12.12
N ILE A 4 4.86 -10.22 -11.41
CA ILE A 4 3.99 -9.70 -10.35
C ILE A 4 4.89 -9.11 -9.26
N VAL A 5 4.59 -7.88 -8.83
CA VAL A 5 5.22 -7.27 -7.66
C VAL A 5 4.41 -7.53 -6.41
N TYR A 6 5.13 -7.84 -5.34
CA TYR A 6 4.60 -8.03 -4.00
C TYR A 6 5.19 -6.96 -3.07
N VAL A 7 4.48 -6.62 -2.00
CA VAL A 7 5.02 -5.80 -0.93
C VAL A 7 5.88 -6.69 -0.02
N THR A 8 7.07 -6.22 0.34
CA THR A 8 7.99 -6.93 1.23
C THR A 8 8.10 -6.25 2.60
N GLU A 9 7.91 -4.94 2.65
CA GLU A 9 7.96 -4.15 3.89
C GLU A 9 6.93 -3.02 3.82
N VAL A 10 6.37 -2.65 4.99
CA VAL A 10 5.49 -1.50 5.16
C VAL A 10 5.85 -0.74 6.43
N ASP A 11 5.91 0.59 6.33
CA ASP A 11 6.02 1.49 7.47
C ASP A 11 4.88 2.54 7.41
N PRO A 12 4.07 2.71 8.46
CA PRO A 12 3.17 3.85 8.55
C PRO A 12 3.96 5.16 8.77
N LEU A 13 3.52 6.24 8.14
CA LEU A 13 4.10 7.58 8.25
C LEU A 13 3.08 8.58 8.84
N ASP A 14 3.46 9.86 8.88
CA ASP A 14 2.55 10.95 9.28
C ASP A 14 1.34 11.05 8.32
N GLY A 15 0.19 11.49 8.85
CA GLY A 15 -1.06 11.54 8.08
C GLY A 15 -1.55 10.14 7.72
N PHE A 16 -1.99 9.93 6.47
CA PHE A 16 -2.38 8.60 5.96
C PHE A 16 -1.38 8.06 4.94
N TRP A 17 -0.11 8.45 5.11
CA TRP A 17 0.96 7.96 4.27
C TRP A 17 1.50 6.63 4.79
N ILE A 18 1.82 5.73 3.87
CA ILE A 18 2.60 4.52 4.14
C ILE A 18 3.81 4.47 3.20
N ARG A 19 4.94 3.93 3.67
CA ARG A 19 6.08 3.60 2.83
C ARG A 19 6.10 2.11 2.58
N LEU A 20 6.19 1.72 1.31
CA LEU A 20 6.24 0.33 0.87
C LEU A 20 7.54 0.03 0.16
N ALA A 21 8.16 -1.09 0.50
CA ALA A 21 9.17 -1.75 -0.31
C ALA A 21 8.51 -2.86 -1.15
N PHE A 22 8.90 -2.95 -2.42
CA PHE A 22 8.38 -3.95 -3.35
C PHE A 22 9.45 -4.98 -3.73
N SER A 23 9.00 -6.15 -4.18
CA SER A 23 9.86 -7.29 -4.55
C SER A 23 10.83 -7.01 -5.70
N ASP A 24 10.56 -6.00 -6.54
CA ASP A 24 11.48 -5.53 -7.59
C ASP A 24 12.51 -4.50 -7.09
N GLY A 25 12.54 -4.26 -5.78
CA GLY A 25 13.42 -3.30 -5.12
C GLY A 25 12.91 -1.87 -5.12
N ALA A 26 11.77 -1.55 -5.75
CA ALA A 26 11.21 -0.20 -5.67
C ALA A 26 10.79 0.15 -4.22
N VAL A 27 10.83 1.44 -3.89
CA VAL A 27 10.26 1.98 -2.66
C VAL A 27 9.37 3.15 -2.99
N LYS A 28 8.13 3.14 -2.50
CA LYS A 28 7.15 4.21 -2.73
C LYS A 28 6.52 4.65 -1.42
N GLU A 29 6.31 5.95 -1.29
CA GLU A 29 5.41 6.54 -0.30
C GLU A 29 4.03 6.72 -0.95
N ILE A 30 2.98 6.31 -0.27
CA ILE A 30 1.61 6.25 -0.80
C ILE A 30 0.66 6.95 0.15
N ASP A 31 -0.11 7.91 -0.34
CA ASP A 31 -1.16 8.58 0.42
C ASP A 31 -2.48 7.81 0.26
N LEU A 32 -3.01 7.32 1.38
CA LEU A 32 -4.28 6.62 1.45
C LEU A 32 -5.44 7.50 1.94
N SER A 33 -5.23 8.78 2.18
CA SER A 33 -6.24 9.67 2.77
C SER A 33 -7.57 9.69 2.01
N GLU A 34 -7.55 9.85 0.68
CA GLU A 34 -8.77 9.85 -0.12
C GLU A 34 -9.49 8.50 -0.10
N LEU A 35 -8.74 7.40 -0.12
CA LEU A 35 -9.31 6.04 -0.07
C LEU A 35 -9.96 5.77 1.29
N LEU A 36 -9.27 6.08 2.38
CA LEU A 36 -9.74 5.81 3.74
C LEU A 36 -10.91 6.72 4.12
N ALA A 37 -10.93 7.97 3.63
CA ALA A 37 -12.04 8.90 3.84
C ALA A 37 -13.37 8.44 3.20
N ALA A 38 -13.34 7.46 2.29
CA ALA A 38 -14.56 6.84 1.76
C ALA A 38 -15.37 6.10 2.84
N GLY A 39 -14.73 5.73 3.96
CA GLY A 39 -15.36 5.05 5.08
C GLY A 39 -15.77 3.61 4.77
N GLY A 40 -16.87 3.16 5.37
CA GLY A 40 -17.30 1.76 5.27
C GLY A 40 -16.33 0.85 6.00
N VAL A 41 -15.73 -0.11 5.29
CA VAL A 41 -14.72 -1.02 5.88
C VAL A 41 -13.47 -0.26 6.35
N PHE A 42 -13.20 0.92 5.77
CA PHE A 42 -12.06 1.76 6.13
C PHE A 42 -12.32 2.66 7.34
N THR A 43 -13.56 2.80 7.82
CA THR A 43 -13.90 3.72 8.92
C THR A 43 -13.01 3.54 10.16
N PRO A 44 -12.77 2.31 10.67
CA PRO A 44 -11.90 2.13 11.84
C PRO A 44 -10.47 2.62 11.59
N ILE A 45 -9.95 2.36 10.39
CA ILE A 45 -8.59 2.75 9.98
C ILE A 45 -8.49 4.27 9.85
N TYR A 46 -9.52 4.94 9.33
CA TYR A 46 -9.55 6.39 9.15
C TYR A 46 -9.72 7.16 10.47
N GLU A 47 -10.55 6.65 11.39
CA GLU A 47 -10.90 7.37 12.62
C GLU A 47 -9.92 7.11 13.79
N GLN A 48 -9.19 5.98 13.78
CA GLN A 48 -8.33 5.58 14.88
C GLN A 48 -6.88 5.42 14.40
N ARG A 49 -6.02 6.33 14.85
CA ARG A 49 -4.60 6.34 14.47
C ARG A 49 -3.90 5.03 14.85
N GLU A 50 -4.26 4.48 16.00
CA GLU A 50 -3.69 3.22 16.51
C GLU A 50 -4.07 2.03 15.62
N ILE A 51 -5.21 2.08 14.92
CA ILE A 51 -5.58 1.07 13.93
C ILE A 51 -4.78 1.30 12.65
N PHE A 52 -4.71 2.54 12.14
CA PHE A 52 -3.89 2.84 10.95
C PHE A 52 -2.43 2.37 11.10
N GLU A 53 -1.83 2.59 12.27
CA GLU A 53 -0.45 2.20 12.57
C GLU A 53 -0.23 0.68 12.72
N GLN A 54 -1.31 -0.12 12.75
CA GLN A 54 -1.23 -1.59 12.72
C GLN A 54 -1.10 -2.17 11.31
N VAL A 55 -0.89 -1.33 10.30
CA VAL A 55 -0.63 -1.77 8.92
C VAL A 55 0.50 -2.80 8.87
N ALA A 56 0.28 -3.91 8.17
CA ALA A 56 1.25 -4.99 8.06
C ALA A 56 1.29 -5.56 6.63
N VAL A 57 2.38 -6.28 6.31
CA VAL A 57 2.44 -7.09 5.08
C VAL A 57 1.89 -8.46 5.40
N ASN A 58 0.92 -8.92 4.60
CA ASN A 58 0.49 -10.32 4.66
C ASN A 58 1.59 -11.21 4.07
N PRO A 59 2.16 -12.15 4.83
CA PRO A 59 3.32 -12.94 4.39
C PRO A 59 2.97 -13.98 3.32
N GLU A 60 1.70 -14.31 3.13
CA GLU A 60 1.24 -15.29 2.14
C GLU A 60 0.89 -14.63 0.79
N SER A 61 0.18 -13.51 0.83
CA SER A 61 -0.27 -12.80 -0.39
C SER A 61 0.69 -11.71 -0.86
N GLY A 62 1.52 -11.15 0.03
CA GLY A 62 2.33 -9.98 -0.26
C GLY A 62 1.51 -8.70 -0.45
N THR A 63 0.30 -8.64 0.11
CA THR A 63 -0.56 -7.45 0.17
C THR A 63 -0.34 -6.67 1.46
N VAL A 64 -0.86 -5.43 1.51
CA VAL A 64 -0.88 -4.62 2.74
C VAL A 64 -2.22 -4.86 3.43
N GLU A 65 -2.22 -5.17 4.73
CA GLU A 65 -3.43 -5.46 5.49
C GLU A 65 -3.50 -4.72 6.83
N TRP A 66 -4.72 -4.64 7.35
CA TRP A 66 -5.02 -4.22 8.71
C TRP A 66 -5.81 -5.33 9.43
N PRO A 67 -5.84 -5.33 10.77
CA PRO A 67 -6.77 -6.18 11.51
C PRO A 67 -8.21 -5.99 11.02
N GLY A 68 -8.92 -7.09 10.78
CA GLY A 68 -10.34 -7.05 10.39
C GLY A 68 -10.64 -7.18 8.89
N GLU A 69 -9.86 -8.02 8.18
CA GLU A 69 -10.11 -8.45 6.78
C GLU A 69 -9.98 -7.34 5.72
N VAL A 70 -9.35 -6.21 6.04
CA VAL A 70 -9.06 -5.16 5.06
C VAL A 70 -7.65 -5.35 4.53
N ASP A 71 -7.54 -5.60 3.22
CA ASP A 71 -6.28 -5.63 2.49
C ASP A 71 -6.30 -4.77 1.23
N LEU A 72 -5.11 -4.38 0.76
CA LEU A 72 -4.90 -3.58 -0.44
C LEU A 72 -3.90 -4.27 -1.38
N ASP A 73 -4.29 -4.39 -2.64
CA ASP A 73 -3.53 -5.06 -3.70
C ASP A 73 -2.21 -4.33 -4.01
N ALA A 74 -1.11 -5.09 -4.02
CA ALA A 74 0.24 -4.59 -4.25
C ALA A 74 0.43 -3.92 -5.62
N GLU A 75 -0.15 -4.44 -6.69
CA GLU A 75 -0.02 -3.89 -8.05
C GLU A 75 -0.83 -2.60 -8.23
N VAL A 76 -1.97 -2.49 -7.54
CA VAL A 76 -2.73 -1.24 -7.43
C VAL A 76 -1.92 -0.21 -6.65
N LEU A 77 -1.39 -0.57 -5.49
CA LEU A 77 -0.53 0.33 -4.70
C LEU A 77 0.73 0.75 -5.47
N TYR A 78 1.34 -0.16 -6.22
CA TYR A 78 2.48 0.13 -7.10
C TYR A 78 2.12 1.13 -8.21
N GLY A 79 0.87 1.07 -8.71
CA GLY A 79 0.35 1.93 -9.77
C GLY A 79 0.35 1.29 -11.16
N ARG A 80 0.36 -0.05 -11.26
CA ARG A 80 0.20 -0.75 -12.54
C ARG A 80 -1.26 -0.90 -12.95
N TYR A 81 -2.17 -0.85 -11.98
CA TYR A 81 -3.61 -0.89 -12.18
C TYR A 81 -4.30 0.26 -11.45
N GLU A 82 -5.47 0.63 -11.95
CA GLU A 82 -6.34 1.60 -11.31
C GLU A 82 -7.12 0.98 -10.15
N PRO A 83 -7.35 1.72 -9.05
CA PRO A 83 -8.21 1.26 -7.98
C PRO A 83 -9.64 1.03 -8.47
N ALA A 84 -10.22 -0.12 -8.12
CA ALA A 84 -11.61 -0.44 -8.48
C ALA A 84 -12.64 0.54 -7.88
N SER A 85 -12.27 1.22 -6.79
CA SER A 85 -13.10 2.22 -6.13
C SER A 85 -13.15 3.56 -6.87
N GLY A 86 -12.24 3.81 -7.82
CA GLY A 86 -12.11 5.09 -8.52
C GLY A 86 -11.49 6.22 -7.68
N HIS A 87 -11.10 5.95 -6.42
CA HIS A 87 -10.38 6.92 -5.58
C HIS A 87 -8.95 7.08 -6.07
N ARG A 88 -8.44 8.31 -6.07
CA ARG A 88 -7.06 8.58 -6.44
C ARG A 88 -6.14 8.11 -5.33
N ILE A 89 -5.05 7.45 -5.71
CA ILE A 89 -3.96 7.10 -4.79
C ILE A 89 -2.73 7.89 -5.22
N GLU A 90 -2.31 8.84 -4.39
CA GLU A 90 -1.09 9.58 -4.65
C GLU A 90 0.12 8.72 -4.30
N ARG A 91 1.16 8.76 -5.15
CA ARG A 91 2.35 7.92 -5.03
C ARG A 91 3.58 8.78 -5.27
N ARG A 92 4.55 8.68 -4.38
CA ARG A 92 5.88 9.25 -4.53
C ARG A 92 6.91 8.12 -4.58
N THR A 93 7.61 7.98 -5.70
CA THR A 93 8.73 7.04 -5.77
C THR A 93 9.91 7.58 -4.96
N VAL A 94 10.31 6.83 -3.93
CA VAL A 94 11.51 7.09 -3.12
C VAL A 94 12.72 6.42 -3.73
N ARG A 95 12.54 5.20 -4.24
CA ARG A 95 13.55 4.43 -4.95
C ARG A 95 12.93 3.75 -6.17
N GLU A 96 13.53 3.91 -7.33
CA GLU A 96 13.14 3.19 -8.54
C GLU A 96 13.37 1.68 -8.40
N PRO A 97 12.66 0.83 -9.18
CA PRO A 97 12.95 -0.58 -9.26
C PRO A 97 14.44 -0.83 -9.53
N ALA A 98 14.98 -1.88 -8.93
CA ALA A 98 16.32 -2.32 -9.24
C ALA A 98 16.33 -2.88 -10.67
N VAL A 99 16.75 -2.07 -11.65
CA VAL A 99 16.94 -2.55 -13.02
C VAL A 99 18.07 -3.58 -13.03
N GLY A 100 17.71 -4.85 -13.20
CA GLY A 100 18.61 -5.93 -13.59
C GLY A 100 19.70 -6.30 -12.60
N ALA A 101 19.37 -7.13 -11.60
CA ALA A 101 20.30 -8.19 -11.24
C ALA A 101 20.00 -9.37 -12.16
N ARG A 102 20.90 -9.64 -13.10
CA ARG A 102 20.88 -10.86 -13.91
C ARG A 102 21.04 -12.09 -13.03
#